data_AF-A0A7U9DBB0-F1
#
_entry.id   AF-A0A7U9DBB0-F1
#
_cell.length_a   1.000
_cell.length_b   1.000
_cell.length_c   1.000
_cell.angle_alpha   90.00
_cell.angle_beta   90.00
_cell.angle_gamma   90.00
#
_symmetry.space_group_name_H-M   'P 1'
#
loop_
_entity.id
_entity.type
_entity.pdbx_description
1 polymer ?
#
loop_
_entity_poly.entity_id
_entity_poly.type
_entity_poly.pdbx_seq_one_letter_code
_entity_poly.pdbx_strand_id
1 'polypeptide(L)' 'MPKNVIAILPGDAFDHVVVQDDLEIVTFRGDKGGVLTMPIEEYELDGISYNVARCDGMVTDEKVEKAIRHFTK' A
#
# COMPACT_ATOMS: atom_id res chain seq x y z
N MET A 1 16.12 6.84 4.12
CA MET A 1 15.31 8.07 3.85
C MET A 1 13.84 7.69 4.00
N PRO A 2 12.86 8.59 4.20
CA PRO A 2 11.47 8.15 4.19
C PRO A 2 11.10 7.60 2.80
N LYS A 3 10.27 6.56 2.76
CA LYS A 3 9.78 5.94 1.52
C LYS A 3 8.27 6.15 1.38
N ASN A 4 7.83 6.24 0.13
CA ASN A 4 6.43 6.37 -0.25
C ASN A 4 5.82 4.99 -0.38
N VAL A 5 4.71 4.75 0.30
CA VAL A 5 3.99 3.47 0.29
C VAL A 5 2.55 3.71 -0.16
N ILE A 6 2.13 2.94 -1.16
CA ILE A 6 0.76 2.92 -1.66
C ILE A 6 0.01 1.83 -0.93
N ALA A 7 -0.94 2.21 -0.09
CA ALA A 7 -1.73 1.29 0.71
C ALA A 7 -3.07 0.99 0.02
N ILE A 8 -3.40 -0.30 -0.07
CA ILE A 8 -4.64 -0.79 -0.64
C ILE A 8 -5.48 -1.35 0.51
N LEU A 9 -6.46 -0.54 0.94
CA LEU A 9 -7.31 -0.82 2.08
C LEU A 9 -8.52 -1.68 1.67
N PRO A 10 -9.14 -2.39 2.63
CA PRO A 10 -10.39 -3.10 2.40
C PRO A 10 -11.48 -2.17 1.84
N GLY A 11 -12.32 -2.69 0.94
CA GLY A 11 -13.39 -1.92 0.31
C GLY A 11 -12.94 -1.05 -0.87
N ASP A 12 -11.83 -1.41 -1.52
CA ASP A 12 -11.29 -0.74 -2.72
C ASP A 12 -10.87 0.73 -2.49
N ALA A 13 -10.55 1.08 -1.24
CA ALA A 13 -9.98 2.36 -0.90
C ALA A 13 -8.45 2.33 -1.07
N PHE A 14 -7.89 3.41 -1.60
CA PHE A 14 -6.44 3.59 -1.73
C PHE A 14 -5.98 4.74 -0.85
N ASP A 15 -4.79 4.59 -0.28
CA ASP A 15 -4.14 5.63 0.50
C ASP A 15 -2.65 5.72 0.14
N HIS A 16 -2.04 6.87 0.38
CA HIS A 16 -0.63 7.11 0.14
C HIS A 16 0.03 7.64 1.41
N VAL A 17 0.93 6.84 1.98
CA VAL A 17 1.57 7.14 3.25
C VAL A 17 3.08 7.21 3.09
N VAL A 18 3.69 8.13 3.84
CA VAL A 18 5.13 8.29 3.91
C VAL A 18 5.61 7.68 5.22
N VAL A 19 6.49 6.69 5.13
CA VAL A 19 7.00 5.95 6.30
C VAL A 19 8.52 5.98 6.33
N GLN A 20 9.11 5.59 7.46
CA GLN A 20 10.55 5.38 7.55
C GLN A 20 10.98 4.22 6.63
N ASP A 21 12.22 4.28 6.14
CA ASP A 21 12.78 3.33 5.16
C ASP A 21 12.75 1.88 5.65
N ASP A 22 13.06 1.73 6.94
CA ASP A 22 13.25 0.48 7.68
C ASP A 22 11.93 -0.15 8.11
N LEU A 23 10.80 0.53 7.92
CA LEU A 23 9.49 -0.06 8.15
C LEU A 23 9.17 -1.08 7.05
N GLU A 24 8.90 -2.30 7.49
CA GLU A 24 8.42 -3.41 6.65
C GLU A 24 6.90 -3.55 6.69
N ILE A 25 6.22 -2.83 7.60
CA ILE A 25 4.78 -2.88 7.79
C ILE A 25 4.20 -1.47 7.94
N VAL A 26 2.96 -1.30 7.49
CA VAL A 26 2.13 -0.14 7.79
C VAL A 26 0.99 -0.54 8.71
N THR A 27 0.63 0.36 9.63
CA THR A 27 -0.47 0.14 10.57
C THR A 27 -1.50 1.25 10.46
N PHE A 28 -2.72 0.88 10.11
CA PHE A 28 -3.89 1.76 10.04
C PHE A 28 -4.78 1.52 11.26
N ARG A 29 -5.34 2.59 11.82
CA ARG A 29 -6.34 2.54 12.88
C ARG A 29 -7.69 3.00 12.33
N GLY A 30 -8.68 2.13 12.36
CA GLY A 30 -10.05 2.45 11.99
C GLY A 30 -10.85 3.08 13.13
N ASP A 31 -11.97 3.70 12.78
CA ASP A 31 -12.79 4.54 13.67
C ASP A 31 -13.36 3.81 14.91
N LYS A 32 -13.48 2.48 14.85
CA LYS A 32 -13.96 1.64 15.96
C LYS A 32 -12.83 0.97 16.77
N GLY A 33 -11.60 1.46 16.63
CA GLY A 33 -10.42 0.89 17.29
C GLY A 33 -9.87 -0.37 16.63
N GLY A 34 -10.37 -0.72 15.44
CA GLY A 34 -9.81 -1.79 14.62
C GLY A 34 -8.40 -1.40 14.16
N VAL A 35 -7.45 -2.33 14.25
CA VAL A 35 -6.09 -2.14 13.77
C VAL A 35 -5.89 -3.04 12.55
N LEU A 36 -5.46 -2.43 11.45
CA LEU A 36 -5.10 -3.13 10.23
C LEU A 36 -3.60 -2.97 10.01
N THR A 37 -2.88 -4.08 10.03
CA THR A 37 -1.45 -4.11 9.72
C THR A 37 -1.27 -4.78 8.37
N MET A 38 -0.52 -4.15 7.46
CA MET A 38 -0.24 -4.69 6.14
C MET A 38 1.27 -4.70 5.90
N PRO A 39 1.84 -5.79 5.35
CA PRO A 39 3.22 -5.82 4.93
C PRO A 39 3.44 -4.85 3.76
N ILE A 40 4.62 -4.24 3.73
CA ILE A 40 5.10 -3.42 2.63
C ILE A 40 5.91 -4.34 1.71
N GLU A 41 5.48 -4.45 0.47
CA GLU A 41 6.12 -5.24 -0.56
C GLU A 41 6.56 -4.33 -1.70
N GLU A 42 7.66 -4.68 -2.36
CA GLU A 42 8.04 -4.03 -3.62
C GLU A 42 7.23 -4.63 -4.77
N TYR A 43 6.66 -3.74 -5.58
CA TYR A 43 5.89 -4.10 -6.76
C TYR A 43 6.45 -3.37 -7.97
N GLU A 44 6.83 -4.13 -9.01
CA GLU A 44 7.33 -3.56 -10.26
C GLU A 44 6.17 -3.33 -11.24
N LEU A 45 6.03 -2.10 -11.71
CA LEU A 45 5.08 -1.74 -12.77
C LEU A 45 5.78 -0.86 -13.80
N ASP A 46 5.70 -1.24 -15.07
CA ASP A 46 6.30 -0.51 -16.20
C ASP A 46 7.82 -0.25 -16.03
N GLY A 47 8.54 -1.15 -15.33
CA GLY A 47 9.99 -1.04 -15.06
C GLY A 47 10.35 -0.08 -13.91
N ILE A 48 9.36 0.35 -13.13
CA ILE A 48 9.54 1.18 -11.93
C ILE A 48 9.09 0.39 -10.70
N SER A 49 9.93 0.37 -9.67
CA SER A 49 9.62 -0.26 -8.39
C SER A 49 8.84 0.70 -7.48
N TYR A 50 7.72 0.22 -6.95
CA TYR A 50 6.87 0.93 -6.00
C TYR A 50 6.79 0.14 -4.69
N ASN A 51 6.70 0.83 -3.56
CA ASN A 51 6.37 0.16 -2.30
C ASN A 51 4.84 0.13 -2.16
N VAL A 52 4.27 -1.05 -1.99
CA VAL A 52 2.83 -1.28 -1.89
C VAL A 52 2.54 -2.02 -0.60
N ALA A 53 1.53 -1.57 0.13
CA ALA A 53 1.00 -2.29 1.27
C ALA A 53 -0.39 -2.81 0.95
N ARG A 54 -0.58 -4.13 0.97
CA ARG A 54 -1.85 -4.78 0.63
C ARG A 54 -2.26 -5.80 1.67
N CYS A 55 -3.57 -5.97 1.82
CA CYS A 55 -4.12 -7.07 2.61
C CYS A 55 -4.03 -8.36 1.78
N ASP A 56 -3.20 -9.30 2.24
CA ASP A 56 -2.92 -10.54 1.53
C ASP A 56 -4.21 -11.37 1.27
N GLY A 57 -4.30 -11.98 0.08
CA GLY A 57 -5.42 -12.83 -0.35
C GLY A 57 -6.68 -12.14 -0.89
N MET A 58 -6.79 -10.80 -0.82
CA MET A 58 -7.98 -10.07 -1.30
C MET A 58 -7.71 -9.03 -2.41
N VAL A 59 -6.43 -8.74 -2.67
CA VAL A 59 -6.02 -7.71 -3.63
C VAL A 59 -5.38 -8.37 -4.85
N THR A 60 -6.03 -8.22 -6.01
CA THR A 60 -5.51 -8.68 -7.30
C THR A 60 -4.45 -7.72 -7.83
N ASP A 61 -3.58 -8.20 -8.72
CA ASP A 61 -2.57 -7.37 -9.37
C ASP A 61 -3.20 -6.20 -10.14
N GLU A 62 -4.34 -6.41 -10.80
CA GLU A 62 -5.10 -5.34 -11.46
C GLU A 62 -5.46 -4.18 -10.50
N LYS A 63 -5.78 -4.50 -9.23
CA LYS A 63 -6.05 -3.48 -8.20
C LYS A 63 -4.77 -2.79 -7.77
N VAL A 64 -3.66 -3.51 -7.67
CA VAL A 64 -2.35 -2.93 -7.36
C VAL A 64 -1.95 -1.92 -8.43
N GLU A 65 -2.03 -2.31 -9.70
CA GLU A 65 -1.71 -1.40 -10.81
C GLU A 65 -2.62 -0.16 -10.82
N LYS A 66 -3.92 -0.36 -10.59
CA LYS A 66 -4.89 0.75 -10.53
C LYS A 66 -4.54 1.72 -9.39
N ALA A 67 -4.14 1.22 -8.22
CA ALA A 67 -3.73 2.04 -7.10
C ALA A 67 -2.45 2.81 -7.41
N ILE A 68 -1.44 2.15 -8.00
CA ILE A 68 -0.20 2.81 -8.42
C ILE A 68 -0.51 3.95 -9.39
N ARG A 69 -1.23 3.65 -10.48
CA ARG A 69 -1.61 4.63 -11.49
C ARG A 69 -2.52 5.75 -10.98
N HIS A 70 -3.18 5.59 -9.83
CA HIS A 70 -3.98 6.65 -9.20
C HIS A 70 -3.10 7.76 -8.61
N PHE A 71 -1.92 7.41 -8.07
CA PHE A 71 -1.05 8.35 -7.37
C PHE A 71 0.16 8.81 -8.19
N THR A 72 0.47 8.16 -9.30
CA THR A 72 1.69 8.40 -10.08
C THR A 72 1.45 9.00 -11.47
N LYS A 73 0.19 9.34 -11.79
CA LYS A 73 -0.23 9.89 -13.08
C LYS A 73 -0.54 11.38 -12.97
#